data_AF-A0A1F5VM73-F1
#
_entry.id   AF-A0A1F5VM73-F1
#
_cell.length_a   1.000
_cell.length_b   1.000
_cell.length_c   1.000
_cell.angle_alpha   90.00
_cell.angle_beta   90.00
_cell.angle_gamma   90.00
#
_symmetry.space_group_name_H-M   'P 1'
#
loop_
_entity.id
_entity.type
_entity.pdbx_description
1 polymer ?
#
loop_
_entity_poly.entity_id
_entity_poly.type
_entity_poly.pdbx_seq_one_letter_code
_entity_poly.pdbx_strand_id
1 'polypeptide(L)'
;MRKDLSSHLFQSNTIQMRLGNWTIAYKIIKNYPLWGVGIGNLHIFYPRYMTANDIETKYAHNFFLQFPAETGFAGFLLLLVILSLFLISIVNVYKNKPVSTLTWACITSFLIFLAYSAIDISLYFPSIGFFGILCASLYFFEYKKQTAQQLASPLLLTPLLKIILFSLTVIPLLYCIKIHYTQSTFERSIDELKRGNISKATLSLEHYLDYFPTDIAAASLLLNTSKYQSVLEDRIDTYHKTLLYCPFSPRIHYMTGSLNMNDRFYYNAFINFSISHQLYPAKYLYNQAYKDSLNMMREHQEYLKKSTNFDSAGVDPRVRPQKHKAVENPE
;
A
#
# COMPACT_ATOMS: atom_id res chain seq x y z
N MET A 1 -22.61 21.47 -12.37
CA MET A 1 -23.36 20.57 -13.27
C MET A 1 -22.46 20.30 -14.48
N ARG A 2 -21.67 19.22 -14.46
CA ARG A 2 -20.71 18.88 -15.55
C ARG A 2 -21.38 17.94 -16.54
N LYS A 3 -21.64 18.41 -17.77
CA LYS A 3 -22.14 17.63 -18.92
C LYS A 3 -20.99 17.01 -19.75
N ASP A 4 -19.77 17.19 -19.30
CA ASP A 4 -18.49 16.92 -19.94
C ASP A 4 -17.78 15.66 -19.38
N LEU A 5 -18.30 15.08 -18.29
CA LEU A 5 -17.71 13.86 -17.71
C LEU A 5 -18.14 12.58 -18.46
N SER A 6 -19.27 12.61 -19.17
CA SER A 6 -19.85 11.41 -19.79
C SER A 6 -19.13 10.99 -21.08
N SER A 7 -18.64 11.91 -21.90
CA SER A 7 -17.95 11.57 -23.16
C SER A 7 -16.60 10.89 -22.95
N HIS A 8 -15.88 11.22 -21.86
CA HIS A 8 -14.62 10.56 -21.49
C HIS A 8 -14.80 9.20 -20.83
N LEU A 9 -15.96 8.94 -20.19
CA LEU A 9 -16.27 7.64 -19.59
C LEU A 9 -16.55 6.54 -20.62
N PHE A 10 -16.91 6.90 -21.86
CA PHE A 10 -17.21 5.94 -22.93
C PHE A 10 -16.07 5.78 -23.97
N GLN A 11 -14.99 6.55 -23.87
CA GLN A 11 -13.79 6.41 -24.72
C GLN A 11 -12.64 5.64 -24.04
N SER A 12 -12.86 5.06 -22.86
CA SER A 12 -11.85 4.20 -22.26
C SER A 12 -11.87 2.84 -22.95
N ASN A 13 -10.96 2.64 -23.91
CA ASN A 13 -10.69 1.33 -24.46
C ASN A 13 -10.14 0.47 -23.31
N THR A 14 -10.96 -0.44 -22.76
CA THR A 14 -10.66 -1.20 -21.53
C THR A 14 -9.36 -1.99 -21.63
N ILE A 15 -8.96 -2.37 -22.84
CA ILE A 15 -7.67 -2.99 -23.15
C ILE A 15 -6.51 -2.02 -22.89
N GLN A 16 -6.60 -0.77 -23.35
CA GLN A 16 -5.55 0.24 -23.15
C GLN A 16 -5.34 0.53 -21.66
N MET A 17 -6.43 0.58 -20.88
CA MET A 17 -6.34 0.72 -19.43
C MET A 17 -5.56 -0.45 -18.81
N ARG A 18 -5.87 -1.70 -19.18
CA ARG A 18 -5.15 -2.88 -18.67
C ARG A 18 -3.68 -2.86 -19.06
N LEU A 19 -3.35 -2.48 -20.30
CA LEU A 19 -1.95 -2.34 -20.75
C LEU A 19 -1.19 -1.28 -19.92
N GLY A 20 -1.84 -0.17 -19.57
CA GLY A 20 -1.31 0.83 -18.65
C GLY A 20 -1.02 0.22 -17.27
N ASN A 21 -2.00 -0.49 -16.70
CA ASN A 21 -1.86 -1.17 -15.41
C ASN A 21 -0.70 -2.17 -15.41
N TRP A 22 -0.55 -2.95 -16.49
CA TRP A 22 0.52 -3.94 -16.65
C TRP A 22 1.89 -3.28 -16.76
N THR A 23 1.96 -2.17 -17.51
CA THR A 23 3.17 -1.36 -17.62
C THR A 23 3.61 -0.82 -16.26
N ILE A 24 2.66 -0.34 -15.45
CA ILE A 24 2.93 0.14 -14.09
C ILE A 24 3.37 -1.00 -13.18
N ALA A 25 2.67 -2.14 -13.18
CA ALA A 25 3.05 -3.31 -12.39
C ALA A 25 4.48 -3.78 -12.75
N TYR A 26 4.81 -3.79 -14.04
CA TYR A 26 6.17 -4.13 -14.50
C TYR A 26 7.22 -3.13 -14.00
N LYS A 27 6.94 -1.81 -14.02
CA LYS A 27 7.84 -0.81 -13.42
C LYS A 27 8.05 -1.05 -11.93
N ILE A 28 7.01 -1.46 -11.21
CA ILE A 28 7.11 -1.82 -9.78
C ILE A 28 8.01 -3.05 -9.59
N ILE A 29 7.82 -4.12 -10.37
CA ILE A 29 8.69 -5.31 -10.33
C ILE A 29 10.15 -4.92 -10.55
N LYS A 30 10.42 -4.07 -11.55
CA LYS A 30 11.78 -3.63 -11.86
C LYS A 30 12.43 -2.85 -10.72
N ASN A 31 11.65 -2.04 -10.00
CA ASN A 31 12.16 -1.19 -8.93
C ASN A 31 12.22 -1.91 -7.57
N TYR A 32 11.44 -2.97 -7.37
CA TYR A 32 11.41 -3.77 -6.14
C TYR A 32 11.54 -5.28 -6.44
N PRO A 33 12.62 -5.73 -7.09
CA PRO A 33 12.69 -7.09 -7.65
C PRO A 33 12.83 -8.17 -6.59
N LEU A 34 13.47 -7.90 -5.44
CA LEU A 34 13.78 -8.92 -4.45
C LEU A 34 12.58 -9.25 -3.57
N TRP A 35 12.02 -8.24 -2.91
CA TRP A 35 10.98 -8.38 -1.89
C TRP A 35 9.59 -7.94 -2.37
N GLY A 36 9.50 -7.31 -3.54
CA GLY A 36 8.29 -6.63 -3.97
C GLY A 36 7.96 -5.45 -3.07
N VAL A 37 6.71 -4.97 -3.17
CA VAL A 37 6.18 -3.89 -2.32
C VAL A 37 5.39 -4.38 -1.09
N GLY A 38 5.32 -5.71 -0.89
CA GLY A 38 4.47 -6.36 0.10
C GLY A 38 3.07 -6.70 -0.45
N ILE A 39 2.53 -7.83 0.01
CA ILE A 39 1.21 -8.33 -0.40
C ILE A 39 0.13 -7.30 -0.06
N GLY A 40 -0.72 -6.97 -1.03
CA GLY A 40 -1.79 -5.98 -0.91
C GLY A 40 -1.38 -4.53 -1.06
N ASN A 41 -0.07 -4.23 -1.18
CA ASN A 41 0.42 -2.85 -1.22
C ASN A 41 0.61 -2.29 -2.63
N LEU A 42 0.28 -3.04 -3.69
CA LEU A 42 0.42 -2.53 -5.06
C LEU A 42 -0.23 -1.15 -5.22
N HIS A 43 -1.45 -0.99 -4.70
CA HIS A 43 -2.22 0.26 -4.78
C HIS A 43 -1.56 1.47 -4.10
N ILE A 44 -0.66 1.26 -3.13
CA ILE A 44 0.06 2.33 -2.43
C ILE A 44 1.18 2.88 -3.33
N PHE A 45 1.87 1.98 -4.06
CA PHE A 45 3.01 2.34 -4.91
C PHE A 45 2.60 2.65 -6.35
N TYR A 46 1.45 2.15 -6.80
CA TYR A 46 0.90 2.36 -8.13
C TYR A 46 0.90 3.84 -8.58
N PRO A 47 0.44 4.81 -7.76
CA PRO A 47 0.30 6.19 -8.21
C PRO A 47 1.62 6.88 -8.56
N ARG A 48 2.75 6.40 -8.04
CA ARG A 48 4.09 6.93 -8.32
C ARG A 48 4.52 6.74 -9.77
N TYR A 49 3.96 5.72 -10.43
CA TYR A 49 4.33 5.33 -11.79
C TYR A 49 3.28 5.72 -12.84
N MET A 50 2.19 6.34 -12.40
CA MET A 50 1.12 6.83 -13.25
C MET A 50 1.54 8.07 -14.04
N THR A 51 1.00 8.16 -15.25
CA THR A 51 0.99 9.36 -16.08
C THR A 51 -0.40 10.02 -16.01
N ALA A 52 -0.53 11.23 -16.55
CA ALA A 52 -1.79 11.98 -16.54
C ALA A 52 -2.95 11.27 -17.29
N ASN A 53 -2.64 10.33 -18.18
CA ASN A 53 -3.63 9.58 -18.95
C ASN A 53 -4.01 8.24 -18.30
N ASP A 54 -3.32 7.84 -17.23
CA ASP A 54 -3.61 6.59 -16.53
C ASP A 54 -4.77 6.78 -15.55
N ILE A 55 -5.57 5.73 -15.38
CA ILE A 55 -6.65 5.70 -14.40
C ILE A 55 -6.15 4.97 -13.16
N GLU A 56 -6.39 5.58 -12.00
CA GLU A 56 -6.01 5.02 -10.70
C GLU A 56 -6.77 3.71 -10.47
N THR A 57 -6.05 2.64 -10.13
CA THR A 57 -6.62 1.34 -9.80
C THR A 57 -5.90 0.74 -8.59
N LYS A 58 -6.60 -0.13 -7.88
CA LYS A 58 -6.02 -0.89 -6.77
C LYS A 58 -5.21 -2.10 -7.25
N TYR A 59 -5.46 -2.55 -8.48
CA TYR A 59 -5.01 -3.84 -8.97
C TYR A 59 -4.45 -3.76 -10.38
N ALA A 60 -3.43 -4.58 -10.66
CA ALA A 60 -2.84 -4.63 -11.99
C ALA A 60 -3.79 -5.26 -13.02
N HIS A 61 -4.81 -6.00 -12.57
CA HIS A 61 -5.66 -6.84 -13.43
C HIS A 61 -4.83 -7.80 -14.29
N ASN A 62 -3.85 -8.43 -13.65
CA ASN A 62 -3.08 -9.56 -14.16
C ASN A 62 -2.36 -10.17 -12.96
N PHE A 63 -2.79 -11.36 -12.54
CA PHE A 63 -2.22 -12.02 -11.37
C PHE A 63 -0.72 -12.27 -11.52
N PHE A 64 -0.27 -12.67 -12.72
CA PHE A 64 1.13 -12.97 -12.99
C PHE A 64 2.05 -11.75 -12.96
N LEU A 65 1.49 -10.53 -13.03
CA LEU A 65 2.24 -9.28 -12.80
C LEU A 65 2.06 -8.76 -11.38
N GLN A 66 0.85 -8.81 -10.83
CA GLN A 66 0.58 -8.32 -9.48
C GLN A 66 1.32 -9.14 -8.42
N PHE A 67 1.25 -10.47 -8.51
CA PHE A 67 1.86 -11.35 -7.53
C PHE A 67 3.36 -11.10 -7.37
N PRO A 68 4.20 -11.11 -8.43
CA PRO A 68 5.62 -10.79 -8.29
C PRO A 68 5.89 -9.30 -7.98
N ALA A 69 5.01 -8.37 -8.38
CA ALA A 69 5.16 -6.97 -7.97
C ALA A 69 5.06 -6.80 -6.43
N GLU A 70 4.21 -7.60 -5.79
CA GLU A 70 3.99 -7.56 -4.35
C GLU A 70 4.93 -8.49 -3.56
N THR A 71 5.32 -9.63 -4.11
CA THR A 71 6.10 -10.66 -3.41
C THR A 71 7.57 -10.74 -3.83
N GLY A 72 7.94 -10.03 -4.91
CA GLY A 72 9.29 -10.04 -5.46
C GLY A 72 9.70 -11.39 -6.03
N PHE A 73 11.01 -11.59 -6.08
CA PHE A 73 11.65 -12.74 -6.71
C PHE A 73 11.27 -14.07 -6.05
N ALA A 74 11.14 -14.09 -4.72
CA ALA A 74 10.77 -15.29 -3.98
C ALA A 74 9.38 -15.81 -4.39
N GLY A 75 8.37 -14.93 -4.42
CA GLY A 75 7.04 -15.32 -4.86
C GLY A 75 6.97 -15.62 -6.35
N PHE A 76 7.71 -14.89 -7.20
CA PHE A 76 7.85 -15.22 -8.62
C PHE A 76 8.38 -16.65 -8.82
N LEU A 77 9.46 -17.02 -8.14
CA LEU A 77 10.06 -18.34 -8.24
C LEU A 77 9.10 -19.43 -7.75
N LEU A 78 8.40 -19.19 -6.64
CA LEU A 78 7.39 -20.11 -6.12
C LEU A 78 6.27 -20.33 -7.16
N LEU A 79 5.77 -19.26 -7.78
CA LEU A 79 4.76 -19.35 -8.83
C LEU A 79 5.27 -20.17 -10.02
N LEU A 80 6.51 -19.93 -10.48
CA LEU A 80 7.12 -20.70 -11.55
C LEU A 80 7.26 -22.18 -11.22
N VAL A 81 7.67 -22.53 -10.00
CA VAL A 81 7.79 -23.92 -9.55
C VAL A 81 6.42 -24.60 -9.57
N ILE A 82 5.38 -23.96 -9.01
CA ILE A 82 4.02 -24.51 -8.98
C ILE A 82 3.50 -24.76 -10.40
N LEU A 83 3.65 -23.77 -11.29
CA LEU A 83 3.21 -23.90 -12.69
C LEU A 83 4.01 -24.99 -13.43
N SER A 84 5.31 -25.07 -13.21
CA SER A 84 6.18 -26.06 -13.85
C SER A 84 5.81 -27.48 -13.41
N LEU A 85 5.60 -27.70 -12.11
CA LEU A 85 5.19 -29.01 -11.58
C LEU A 85 3.83 -29.44 -12.16
N PHE A 86 2.89 -28.52 -12.27
CA PHE A 86 1.59 -28.77 -12.90
C PHE A 86 1.71 -29.12 -14.39
N LEU A 87 2.56 -28.42 -15.14
CA LEU A 87 2.80 -28.73 -16.56
C LEU A 87 3.49 -30.10 -16.73
N ILE A 88 4.47 -30.42 -15.88
CA ILE A 88 5.15 -31.72 -15.89
C ILE A 88 4.15 -32.84 -15.60
N SER A 89 3.24 -32.67 -14.65
CA SER A 89 2.23 -33.69 -14.35
C SER A 89 1.27 -33.91 -15.52
N ILE A 90 0.89 -32.86 -16.27
CA ILE A 90 0.09 -33.00 -17.49
C ILE A 90 0.83 -33.83 -18.55
N VAL A 91 2.11 -33.54 -18.77
CA VAL A 91 2.95 -34.28 -19.73
C VAL A 91 3.03 -35.76 -19.35
N ASN A 92 3.18 -36.08 -18.07
CA ASN A 92 3.23 -37.45 -17.58
C ASN A 92 1.89 -38.19 -17.78
N VAL A 93 0.76 -37.53 -17.50
CA VAL A 93 -0.58 -38.08 -17.77
C VAL A 93 -0.75 -38.40 -19.25
N TYR A 94 -0.36 -37.48 -20.13
CA TYR A 94 -0.49 -37.65 -21.58
C TYR A 94 0.29 -38.85 -22.11
N LYS A 95 1.47 -39.14 -21.52
CA LYS A 95 2.31 -40.29 -21.90
C LYS A 95 1.70 -41.63 -21.50
N ASN A 96 0.92 -41.69 -20.42
CA ASN A 96 0.45 -42.93 -19.79
C ASN A 96 -0.95 -43.41 -20.28
N LYS A 97 -1.22 -43.37 -21.60
CA LYS A 97 -2.55 -43.69 -22.19
C LYS A 97 -3.21 -44.96 -21.59
N PRO A 98 -4.55 -44.99 -21.36
CA PRO A 98 -5.55 -43.95 -21.65
C PRO A 98 -5.86 -43.00 -20.47
N VAL A 99 -6.06 -41.72 -20.77
CA VAL A 99 -6.45 -40.67 -19.80
C VAL A 99 -7.98 -40.58 -19.73
N SER A 100 -8.54 -40.52 -18.52
CA SER A 100 -10.00 -40.42 -18.35
C SER A 100 -10.55 -39.05 -18.77
N THR A 101 -11.82 -39.00 -19.20
CA THR A 101 -12.52 -37.74 -19.51
C THR A 101 -12.53 -36.78 -18.33
N LEU A 102 -12.67 -37.29 -17.10
CA LEU A 102 -12.65 -36.49 -15.88
C LEU A 102 -11.29 -35.82 -15.67
N THR A 103 -10.18 -36.54 -15.86
CA THR A 103 -8.83 -35.95 -15.77
C THR A 103 -8.66 -34.81 -16.79
N TRP A 104 -9.11 -35.00 -18.03
CA TRP A 104 -9.08 -33.93 -19.04
C TRP A 104 -9.93 -32.73 -18.65
N ALA A 105 -11.13 -32.94 -18.12
CA ALA A 105 -12.00 -31.87 -17.65
C ALA A 105 -11.35 -31.06 -16.52
N CYS A 106 -10.66 -31.71 -15.57
CA CYS A 106 -9.95 -31.01 -14.50
C CYS A 106 -8.76 -30.19 -15.04
N ILE A 107 -7.98 -30.75 -15.97
CA ILE A 107 -6.85 -30.06 -16.62
C ILE A 107 -7.34 -28.81 -17.35
N THR A 108 -8.34 -28.95 -18.22
CA THR A 108 -8.86 -27.83 -19.03
C THR A 108 -9.48 -26.76 -18.16
N SER A 109 -10.24 -27.14 -17.13
CA SER A 109 -10.84 -26.18 -16.18
C SER A 109 -9.78 -25.35 -15.48
N PHE A 110 -8.71 -25.97 -14.98
CA PHE A 110 -7.64 -25.24 -14.31
C PHE A 110 -6.83 -24.37 -15.28
N LEU A 111 -6.55 -24.83 -16.50
CA LEU A 111 -5.88 -24.03 -17.53
C LEU A 111 -6.69 -22.80 -17.94
N ILE A 112 -8.01 -22.95 -18.09
CA ILE A 112 -8.91 -21.81 -18.37
C ILE A 112 -8.88 -20.82 -17.20
N PHE A 113 -8.90 -21.31 -15.96
CA PHE A 113 -8.82 -20.46 -14.77
C PHE A 113 -7.48 -19.69 -14.69
N LEU A 114 -6.36 -20.34 -15.03
CA LEU A 114 -5.05 -19.70 -15.14
C LEU A 114 -5.04 -18.64 -16.24
N ALA A 115 -5.56 -18.96 -17.43
CA ALA A 115 -5.65 -18.02 -18.55
C ALA A 115 -6.50 -16.79 -18.20
N TYR A 116 -7.63 -16.99 -17.52
CA TYR A 116 -8.48 -15.90 -17.03
C TYR A 116 -7.72 -15.02 -16.02
N SER A 117 -6.92 -15.63 -15.14
CA SER A 117 -6.06 -14.91 -14.18
C SER A 117 -4.90 -14.15 -14.82
N ALA A 118 -4.63 -14.29 -16.13
CA ALA A 118 -3.72 -13.42 -16.84
C ALA A 118 -4.36 -12.08 -17.23
N ILE A 119 -5.69 -12.05 -17.35
CA ILE A 119 -6.46 -10.87 -17.75
C ILE A 119 -7.13 -10.23 -16.53
N ASP A 120 -7.33 -10.99 -15.46
CA ASP A 120 -7.94 -10.55 -14.20
C ASP A 120 -7.10 -10.97 -12.97
N ILE A 121 -7.54 -10.63 -11.77
CA ILE A 121 -6.85 -10.95 -10.50
C ILE A 121 -7.54 -12.04 -9.70
N SER A 122 -8.20 -12.98 -10.36
CA SER A 122 -9.06 -13.99 -9.72
C SER A 122 -8.33 -14.88 -8.71
N LEU A 123 -7.09 -15.26 -9.01
CA LEU A 123 -6.22 -16.00 -8.10
C LEU A 123 -5.84 -15.21 -6.83
N TYR A 124 -5.92 -13.89 -6.88
CA TYR A 124 -5.55 -13.02 -5.77
C TYR A 124 -6.59 -13.03 -4.64
N PHE A 125 -7.88 -13.14 -4.99
CA PHE A 125 -8.97 -13.15 -4.00
C PHE A 125 -9.21 -14.56 -3.48
N PRO A 126 -9.13 -14.80 -2.16
CA PRO A 126 -9.30 -16.14 -1.59
C PRO A 126 -10.62 -16.82 -1.97
N SER A 127 -11.72 -16.06 -2.06
CA SER A 127 -13.04 -16.58 -2.42
C SER A 127 -13.11 -17.16 -3.84
N ILE A 128 -12.38 -16.57 -4.78
CA ILE A 128 -12.34 -17.03 -6.18
C ILE A 128 -11.18 -18.01 -6.39
N GLY A 129 -10.01 -17.71 -5.81
CA GLY A 129 -8.84 -18.59 -5.79
C GLY A 129 -9.14 -19.98 -5.23
N PHE A 130 -10.09 -20.10 -4.30
CA PHE A 130 -10.60 -21.38 -3.80
C PHE A 130 -11.06 -22.31 -4.94
N PHE A 131 -11.78 -21.79 -5.94
CA PHE A 131 -12.23 -22.61 -7.08
C PHE A 131 -11.06 -23.09 -7.93
N GLY A 132 -10.04 -22.24 -8.13
CA GLY A 132 -8.80 -22.65 -8.79
C GLY A 132 -8.08 -23.77 -8.04
N ILE A 133 -7.96 -23.63 -6.71
CA ILE A 133 -7.36 -24.65 -5.83
C ILE A 133 -8.18 -25.94 -5.86
N LEU A 134 -9.51 -25.85 -5.88
CA LEU A 134 -10.40 -27.01 -5.99
C LEU A 134 -10.18 -27.76 -7.31
N CYS A 135 -10.13 -27.06 -8.44
CA CYS A 135 -9.83 -27.65 -9.74
C CYS A 135 -8.46 -28.36 -9.74
N ALA A 136 -7.43 -27.72 -9.21
CA ALA A 136 -6.10 -28.32 -9.08
C ALA A 136 -6.11 -29.55 -8.15
N SER A 137 -6.84 -29.48 -7.03
CA SER A 137 -6.93 -30.58 -6.05
C SER A 137 -7.62 -31.81 -6.63
N LEU A 138 -8.72 -31.62 -7.36
CA LEU A 138 -9.42 -32.69 -8.08
C LEU A 138 -8.53 -33.31 -9.17
N TYR A 139 -7.78 -32.47 -9.90
CA TYR A 139 -6.79 -32.96 -10.86
C TYR A 139 -5.73 -33.84 -10.19
N PHE A 140 -5.10 -33.38 -9.10
CA PHE A 140 -4.07 -34.15 -8.42
C PHE A 140 -4.59 -35.44 -7.78
N PHE A 141 -5.86 -35.45 -7.35
CA PHE A 141 -6.52 -36.66 -6.88
C PHE A 141 -6.65 -37.71 -7.99
N GLU A 142 -7.07 -37.31 -9.19
CA GLU A 142 -7.14 -38.21 -10.36
C GLU A 142 -5.74 -38.61 -10.87
N TYR A 143 -4.79 -37.68 -10.88
CA TYR A 143 -3.38 -37.95 -11.21
C TYR A 143 -2.79 -39.04 -10.31
N LYS A 144 -3.07 -38.97 -9.00
CA LYS A 144 -2.61 -39.97 -8.03
C LYS A 144 -3.20 -41.35 -8.35
N LYS A 145 -4.50 -41.46 -8.67
CA LYS A 145 -5.11 -42.76 -9.02
C LYS A 145 -4.42 -43.43 -10.21
N GLN A 146 -4.08 -42.65 -11.23
CA GLN A 146 -3.39 -43.14 -12.43
C GLN A 146 -1.92 -43.52 -12.15
N THR A 147 -1.26 -42.83 -11.22
CA THR A 147 0.17 -43.03 -10.90
C THR A 147 0.39 -43.98 -9.71
N ALA A 148 -0.69 -44.40 -9.02
CA ALA A 148 -0.65 -45.19 -7.78
C ALA A 148 -0.02 -46.59 -7.92
N GLN A 149 0.31 -47.04 -9.14
CA GLN A 149 1.02 -48.30 -9.37
C GLN A 149 2.52 -48.26 -9.05
N GLN A 150 3.14 -47.10 -8.78
CA GLN A 150 4.60 -47.00 -8.55
C GLN A 150 5.04 -46.56 -7.14
N LEU A 151 4.18 -45.97 -6.30
CA LEU A 151 4.53 -45.54 -4.94
C LEU A 151 3.63 -46.20 -3.89
N ALA A 152 3.82 -47.50 -3.68
CA ALA A 152 3.24 -48.24 -2.57
C ALA A 152 4.13 -48.13 -1.31
N SER A 153 4.33 -46.92 -0.82
CA SER A 153 4.57 -46.74 0.61
C SER A 153 3.43 -45.89 1.13
N PRO A 154 2.65 -46.32 2.15
CA PRO A 154 1.80 -45.37 2.86
C PRO A 154 2.76 -44.25 3.26
N LEU A 155 2.47 -43.02 2.86
CA LEU A 155 3.19 -41.87 3.37
C LEU A 155 2.86 -41.86 4.87
N LEU A 156 3.63 -42.61 5.66
CA LEU A 156 3.69 -42.49 7.10
C LEU A 156 4.23 -41.08 7.29
N LEU A 157 3.30 -40.12 7.28
CA LEU A 157 3.57 -38.73 7.59
C LEU A 157 4.34 -38.79 8.89
N THR A 158 5.63 -38.48 8.83
CA THR A 158 6.48 -38.47 10.01
C THR A 158 5.78 -37.59 11.05
N PRO A 159 5.92 -37.87 12.35
CA PRO A 159 5.32 -37.02 13.38
C PRO A 159 5.60 -35.53 13.13
N LEU A 160 6.80 -35.22 12.63
CA LEU A 160 7.23 -33.89 12.18
C LEU A 160 6.33 -33.32 11.08
N LEU A 161 6.04 -34.06 10.02
CA LEU A 161 5.20 -33.59 8.91
C LEU A 161 3.75 -33.36 9.33
N LYS A 162 3.22 -34.17 10.26
CA LYS A 162 1.89 -33.92 10.86
C LYS A 162 1.86 -32.63 11.68
N ILE A 163 2.92 -32.38 12.46
CA ILE A 163 3.07 -31.12 13.21
C ILE A 163 3.14 -29.94 12.25
N ILE A 164 3.95 -30.02 11.17
CA ILE A 164 4.04 -28.97 10.15
C ILE A 164 2.67 -28.68 9.54
N LEU A 165 1.94 -29.71 9.11
CA LEU A 165 0.60 -29.54 8.54
C LEU A 165 -0.41 -28.95 9.54
N PHE A 166 -0.36 -29.38 10.81
CA PHE A 166 -1.19 -28.82 11.88
C PHE A 166 -0.84 -27.35 12.15
N SER A 167 0.44 -27.00 12.20
CA SER A 167 0.88 -25.60 12.33
C SER A 167 0.43 -24.75 11.15
N LEU A 168 0.49 -25.29 9.92
CA LEU A 168 0.04 -24.60 8.71
C LEU A 168 -1.47 -24.36 8.67
N THR A 169 -2.28 -25.04 9.48
CA THR A 169 -3.73 -24.78 9.58
C THR A 169 -4.09 -23.96 10.81
N VAL A 170 -3.52 -24.26 11.96
CA VAL A 170 -3.84 -23.59 13.22
C VAL A 170 -3.31 -22.17 13.27
N ILE A 171 -2.09 -21.90 12.78
CA ILE A 171 -1.51 -20.55 12.82
C ILE A 171 -2.36 -19.58 11.98
N PRO A 172 -2.73 -19.88 10.71
CA PRO A 172 -3.64 -19.00 9.96
C PRO A 172 -5.01 -18.84 10.63
N LEU A 173 -5.56 -19.89 11.25
CA LEU A 173 -6.85 -19.81 11.95
C LEU A 173 -6.79 -18.83 13.12
N LEU A 174 -5.76 -18.94 13.97
CA LEU A 174 -5.55 -17.99 15.08
C LEU A 174 -5.32 -16.56 14.57
N TYR A 175 -4.62 -16.42 13.44
CA TYR A 175 -4.43 -15.13 12.79
C TYR A 175 -5.75 -14.55 12.26
N CYS A 176 -6.63 -15.36 11.67
CA CYS A 176 -7.96 -14.93 11.24
C CYS A 176 -8.84 -14.47 12.41
N ILE A 177 -8.81 -15.17 13.55
CA ILE A 177 -9.53 -14.75 14.77
C ILE A 177 -9.00 -13.39 15.23
N LYS A 178 -7.67 -13.22 15.25
CA LYS A 178 -7.02 -11.96 15.61
C LYS A 178 -7.38 -10.81 14.67
N ILE A 179 -7.40 -11.07 13.36
CA ILE A 179 -7.87 -10.09 12.34
C ILE A 179 -9.30 -9.67 12.65
N HIS A 180 -10.20 -10.63 12.87
CA HIS A 180 -11.61 -10.36 13.13
C HIS A 180 -11.82 -9.54 14.41
N TYR A 181 -11.14 -9.90 15.50
CA TYR A 181 -11.18 -9.15 16.75
C TYR A 181 -10.71 -7.70 16.56
N THR A 182 -9.62 -7.52 15.83
CA THR A 182 -9.04 -6.20 15.57
C THR A 182 -9.96 -5.35 14.68
N GLN A 183 -10.60 -5.97 13.68
CA GLN A 183 -11.62 -5.31 12.87
C GLN A 183 -12.81 -4.82 13.69
N SER A 184 -13.24 -5.58 14.70
CA SER A 184 -14.29 -5.14 15.63
C SER A 184 -13.87 -3.89 16.42
N THR A 185 -12.60 -3.78 16.81
CA THR A 185 -12.06 -2.57 17.46
C THR A 185 -12.12 -1.35 16.54
N PHE A 186 -11.87 -1.52 15.24
CA PHE A 186 -12.02 -0.45 14.26
C PHE A 186 -13.46 0.06 14.16
N GLU A 187 -14.43 -0.85 14.06
CA GLU A 187 -15.86 -0.48 14.03
C GLU A 187 -16.26 0.29 15.30
N ARG A 188 -15.80 -0.17 16.48
CA ARG A 188 -16.01 0.55 17.75
C ARG A 188 -15.41 1.95 17.72
N SER A 189 -14.22 2.13 17.12
CA SER A 189 -13.60 3.45 17.01
C SER A 189 -14.47 4.44 16.23
N ILE A 190 -15.12 3.97 15.15
CA ILE A 190 -16.04 4.79 14.35
C ILE A 190 -17.27 5.17 15.18
N ASP A 191 -17.80 4.26 15.98
CA ASP A 191 -18.94 4.54 16.84
C ASP A 191 -18.59 5.49 18.00
N GLU A 192 -17.39 5.39 18.57
CA GLU A 192 -16.88 6.35 19.56
C GLU A 192 -16.70 7.75 18.93
N LEU A 193 -16.24 7.85 17.68
CA LEU A 193 -16.20 9.12 16.94
C LEU A 193 -17.59 9.73 16.77
N LYS A 194 -18.58 8.92 16.38
CA LYS A 194 -19.98 9.39 16.25
C LYS A 194 -20.55 9.89 17.59
N ARG A 195 -20.10 9.32 18.71
CA ARG A 195 -20.50 9.71 20.07
C ARG A 195 -19.71 10.91 20.62
N GLY A 196 -18.70 11.40 19.90
CA GLY A 196 -17.83 12.49 20.34
C GLY A 196 -16.73 12.10 21.32
N ASN A 197 -16.51 10.80 21.56
CA ASN A 197 -15.49 10.28 22.48
C ASN A 197 -14.12 10.18 21.79
N ILE A 198 -13.51 11.32 21.49
CA ILE A 198 -12.31 11.42 20.64
C ILE A 198 -11.11 10.64 21.22
N SER A 199 -10.87 10.69 22.52
CA SER A 199 -9.72 10.00 23.13
C SER A 199 -9.82 8.47 22.99
N LYS A 200 -11.02 7.90 23.24
CA LYS A 200 -11.27 6.45 23.07
C LYS A 200 -11.17 6.03 21.62
N ALA A 201 -11.68 6.85 20.71
CA ALA A 201 -11.57 6.61 19.28
C ALA A 201 -10.10 6.61 18.82
N THR A 202 -9.31 7.58 19.27
CA THR A 202 -7.88 7.70 18.94
C THR A 202 -7.11 6.46 19.40
N LEU A 203 -7.27 6.05 20.67
CA LEU A 203 -6.65 4.84 21.20
C LEU A 203 -7.05 3.57 20.44
N SER A 204 -8.34 3.46 20.09
CA SER A 204 -8.85 2.31 19.34
C SER A 204 -8.31 2.26 17.90
N LEU A 205 -8.13 3.42 17.27
CA LEU A 205 -7.54 3.55 15.93
C LEU A 205 -6.05 3.24 15.94
N GLU A 206 -5.30 3.73 16.92
CA GLU A 206 -3.88 3.40 17.12
C GLU A 206 -3.72 1.88 17.31
N HIS A 207 -4.50 1.28 18.22
CA HIS A 207 -4.47 -0.16 18.46
C HIS A 207 -4.83 -0.97 17.20
N TYR A 208 -5.75 -0.50 16.36
CA TYR A 208 -6.04 -1.14 15.07
C TYR A 208 -4.86 -1.03 14.10
N LEU A 209 -4.26 0.16 13.99
CA LEU A 209 -3.13 0.43 13.09
C LEU A 209 -1.84 -0.30 13.48
N ASP A 210 -1.68 -0.67 14.76
CA ASP A 210 -0.58 -1.54 15.21
C ASP A 210 -0.62 -2.93 14.56
N TYR A 211 -1.81 -3.43 14.20
CA TYR A 211 -1.97 -4.72 13.53
C TYR A 211 -2.17 -4.61 12.02
N PHE A 212 -2.79 -3.53 11.56
CA PHE A 212 -2.98 -3.24 10.15
C PHE A 212 -2.24 -1.96 9.78
N PRO A 213 -0.89 -1.97 9.85
CA PRO A 213 -0.11 -0.85 9.40
C PRO A 213 -0.42 -0.63 7.91
N THR A 214 -0.32 0.61 7.45
CA THR A 214 -0.63 1.03 6.07
C THR A 214 -2.12 1.09 5.69
N ASP A 215 -3.07 0.82 6.59
CA ASP A 215 -4.49 1.11 6.33
C ASP A 215 -4.74 2.62 6.24
N ILE A 216 -4.81 3.11 5.01
CA ILE A 216 -4.99 4.53 4.70
C ILE A 216 -6.31 5.07 5.25
N ALA A 217 -7.37 4.26 5.32
CA ALA A 217 -8.67 4.71 5.80
C ALA A 217 -8.64 4.94 7.32
N ALA A 218 -8.11 3.98 8.07
CA ALA A 218 -7.94 4.12 9.52
C ALA A 218 -6.96 5.25 9.88
N ALA A 219 -5.84 5.36 9.14
CA ALA A 219 -4.89 6.45 9.30
C ALA A 219 -5.51 7.83 8.99
N SER A 220 -6.38 7.92 7.97
CA SER A 220 -7.10 9.15 7.67
C SER A 220 -8.09 9.53 8.78
N LEU A 221 -8.74 8.54 9.41
CA LEU A 221 -9.60 8.77 10.57
C LEU A 221 -8.79 9.23 11.78
N LEU A 222 -7.64 8.60 12.04
CA LEU A 222 -6.73 9.00 13.11
C LEU A 222 -6.28 10.46 12.93
N LEU A 223 -5.84 10.86 11.73
CA LEU A 223 -5.53 12.27 11.46
C LEU A 223 -6.72 13.21 11.68
N ASN A 224 -7.94 12.77 11.37
CA ASN A 224 -9.11 13.61 11.59
C ASN A 224 -9.41 13.83 13.08
N THR A 225 -9.00 12.93 13.99
CA THR A 225 -9.19 13.13 15.43
C THR A 225 -8.41 14.33 15.95
N SER A 226 -7.27 14.64 15.32
CA SER A 226 -6.43 15.79 15.68
C SER A 226 -7.17 17.14 15.60
N LYS A 227 -8.20 17.26 14.75
CA LYS A 227 -8.99 18.49 14.62
C LYS A 227 -9.78 18.83 15.89
N TYR A 228 -10.00 17.85 16.76
CA TYR A 228 -10.71 18.00 18.02
C TYR A 228 -9.77 18.11 19.23
N GLN A 229 -8.45 17.96 19.02
CA GLN A 229 -7.45 18.11 20.06
C GLN A 229 -7.11 19.60 20.22
N SER A 230 -7.34 20.16 21.41
CA SER A 230 -7.01 21.55 21.72
C SER A 230 -5.51 21.76 21.90
N VAL A 231 -4.82 20.79 22.52
CA VAL A 231 -3.39 20.82 22.78
C VAL A 231 -2.63 20.56 21.48
N LEU A 232 -1.67 21.44 21.19
CA LEU A 232 -0.90 21.37 19.95
C LEU A 232 0.08 20.19 19.93
N GLU A 233 0.66 19.84 21.07
CA GLU A 233 1.56 18.69 21.20
C GLU A 233 0.87 17.38 20.84
N ASP A 234 -0.38 17.17 21.29
CA ASP A 234 -1.19 15.99 20.96
C ASP A 234 -1.48 15.89 19.45
N ARG A 235 -1.71 17.04 18.79
CA ARG A 235 -1.90 17.10 17.33
C ARG A 235 -0.65 16.69 16.59
N ILE A 236 0.50 17.23 17.00
CA ILE A 236 1.81 16.91 16.42
C ILE A 236 2.13 15.41 16.59
N ASP A 237 1.89 14.85 17.78
CA ASP A 237 2.06 13.42 18.03
C ASP A 237 1.19 12.57 17.10
N THR A 238 -0.07 12.95 16.93
CA THR A 238 -1.01 12.29 15.99
C THR A 238 -0.51 12.37 14.55
N TYR A 239 0.07 13.50 14.12
CA TYR A 239 0.67 13.65 12.79
C TYR A 239 1.82 12.68 12.58
N HIS A 240 2.75 12.65 13.53
CA HIS A 240 3.92 11.78 13.47
C HIS A 240 3.54 10.30 13.48
N LYS A 241 2.68 9.86 14.41
CA LYS A 241 2.20 8.48 14.48
C LYS A 241 1.53 8.03 13.18
N THR A 242 0.65 8.86 12.62
CA THR A 242 -0.03 8.51 11.37
C THR A 242 0.97 8.33 10.22
N LEU A 243 1.98 9.20 10.13
CA LEU A 243 3.03 9.09 9.12
C LEU A 243 3.92 7.85 9.33
N LEU A 244 4.12 7.41 10.58
CA LEU A 244 4.83 6.15 10.87
C LEU A 244 4.03 4.93 10.40
N TYR A 245 2.71 4.91 10.56
CA TYR A 245 1.88 3.82 10.06
C TYR A 245 1.77 3.80 8.53
N CYS A 246 1.75 4.98 7.88
CA CYS A 246 1.48 5.12 6.44
C CYS A 246 2.54 5.98 5.70
N PRO A 247 3.83 5.65 5.73
CA PRO A 247 4.91 6.50 5.21
C PRO A 247 4.92 6.63 3.68
N PHE A 248 4.26 5.71 2.97
CA PHE A 248 4.20 5.70 1.51
C PHE A 248 2.84 6.15 0.98
N SER A 249 1.95 6.67 1.84
CA SER A 249 0.63 7.12 1.41
C SER A 249 0.65 8.59 0.98
N PRO A 250 0.49 8.92 -0.32
CA PRO A 250 0.44 10.31 -0.78
C PRO A 250 -0.71 11.07 -0.15
N ARG A 251 -1.84 10.39 0.14
CA ARG A 251 -3.02 10.98 0.77
C ARG A 251 -2.75 11.40 2.20
N ILE A 252 -2.10 10.54 2.99
CA ILE A 252 -1.79 10.84 4.40
C ILE A 252 -0.83 12.03 4.46
N HIS A 253 0.23 12.05 3.65
CA HIS A 253 1.10 13.21 3.54
C HIS A 253 0.36 14.49 3.15
N TYR A 254 -0.52 14.45 2.14
CA TYR A 254 -1.33 15.63 1.77
C TYR A 254 -2.20 16.14 2.93
N MET A 255 -2.87 15.23 3.64
CA MET A 255 -3.72 15.58 4.77
C MET A 255 -2.91 16.18 5.92
N THR A 256 -1.79 15.55 6.28
CA THR A 256 -0.86 16.05 7.31
C THR A 256 -0.26 17.40 6.91
N GLY A 257 0.05 17.60 5.63
CA GLY A 257 0.53 18.89 5.12
C GLY A 257 -0.51 19.99 5.27
N SER A 258 -1.77 19.68 4.95
CA SER A 258 -2.89 20.62 5.12
C SER A 258 -3.14 20.98 6.59
N LEU A 259 -3.02 20.01 7.50
CA LEU A 259 -3.15 20.23 8.94
C LEU A 259 -1.99 21.07 9.49
N ASN A 260 -0.75 20.77 9.10
CA ASN A 260 0.41 21.60 9.43
C ASN A 260 0.26 23.04 8.94
N MET A 261 -0.36 23.25 7.77
CA MET A 261 -0.63 24.59 7.24
C MET A 261 -1.59 25.37 8.15
N ASN A 262 -2.66 24.72 8.61
CA ASN A 262 -3.62 25.32 9.55
C ASN A 262 -2.98 25.65 10.90
N ASP A 263 -2.10 24.78 11.39
CA ASP A 263 -1.33 24.97 12.63
C ASP A 263 -0.09 25.86 12.45
N ARG A 264 0.11 26.48 11.28
CA ARG A 264 1.21 27.40 10.94
C ARG A 264 2.61 26.77 10.94
N PHE A 265 2.70 25.44 10.84
CA PHE A 265 3.95 24.72 10.57
C PHE A 265 4.25 24.67 9.07
N TYR A 266 4.50 25.84 8.49
CA TYR A 266 4.67 26.04 7.04
C TYR A 266 5.75 25.15 6.42
N TYR A 267 6.88 24.98 7.11
CA TYR A 267 7.96 24.11 6.64
C TYR A 267 7.54 22.64 6.62
N ASN A 268 6.90 22.15 7.68
CA ASN A 268 6.40 20.77 7.76
C ASN A 268 5.29 20.53 6.72
N ALA A 269 4.45 21.54 6.47
CA ALA A 269 3.46 21.50 5.40
C ALA A 269 4.12 21.33 4.03
N PHE A 270 5.13 22.15 3.71
CA PHE A 270 5.89 22.07 2.47
C PHE A 270 6.54 20.69 2.28
N ILE A 271 7.20 20.13 3.30
CA ILE A 271 7.80 18.80 3.23
C ILE A 271 6.75 17.74 2.91
N ASN A 272 5.61 17.77 3.61
CA ASN A 272 4.55 16.79 3.40
C ASN A 272 3.88 16.93 2.02
N PHE A 273 3.64 18.15 1.52
CA PHE A 273 3.13 18.35 0.17
C PHE A 273 4.13 17.89 -0.90
N SER A 274 5.43 18.11 -0.67
CA SER A 274 6.49 17.64 -1.56
C SER A 274 6.52 16.11 -1.65
N ILE A 275 6.44 15.42 -0.50
CA ILE A 275 6.40 13.95 -0.48
C ILE A 275 5.12 13.43 -1.14
N SER A 276 3.96 14.04 -0.84
CA SER A 276 2.70 13.68 -1.49
C SER A 276 2.76 13.80 -3.01
N HIS A 277 3.34 14.90 -3.52
CA HIS A 277 3.58 15.11 -4.94
C HIS A 277 4.54 14.06 -5.52
N GLN A 278 5.64 13.74 -4.83
CA GLN A 278 6.60 12.74 -5.29
C GLN A 278 6.00 11.32 -5.36
N LEU A 279 5.13 10.98 -4.40
CA LEU A 279 4.46 9.68 -4.32
C LEU A 279 3.30 9.56 -5.31
N TYR A 280 2.69 10.68 -5.74
CA TYR A 280 1.65 10.67 -6.76
C TYR A 280 1.73 11.93 -7.67
N PRO A 281 2.69 11.96 -8.60
CA PRO A 281 2.98 13.15 -9.42
C PRO A 281 1.84 13.56 -10.36
N ALA A 282 1.09 12.57 -10.86
CA ALA A 282 -0.03 12.78 -11.78
C ALA A 282 -1.27 13.41 -11.10
N LYS A 283 -1.34 13.43 -9.76
CA LYS A 283 -2.50 14.01 -9.06
C LYS A 283 -2.42 15.53 -9.04
N TYR A 284 -3.32 16.17 -9.80
CA TYR A 284 -3.42 17.63 -9.88
C TYR A 284 -3.43 18.31 -8.50
N LEU A 285 -4.27 17.83 -7.58
CA LEU A 285 -4.42 18.42 -6.25
C LEU A 285 -3.10 18.47 -5.46
N TYR A 286 -2.30 17.39 -5.53
CA TYR A 286 -1.04 17.30 -4.78
C TYR A 286 0.05 18.14 -5.44
N ASN A 287 0.08 18.16 -6.77
CA ASN A 287 0.96 19.05 -7.53
C ASN A 287 0.67 20.53 -7.23
N GLN A 288 -0.60 20.91 -7.15
CA GLN A 288 -0.99 22.27 -6.83
C GLN A 288 -0.56 22.67 -5.42
N ALA A 289 -0.86 21.86 -4.41
CA ALA A 289 -0.45 22.15 -3.03
C ALA A 289 1.07 22.21 -2.85
N TYR A 290 1.82 21.37 -3.58
CA TYR A 290 3.28 21.47 -3.62
C TYR A 290 3.75 22.81 -4.21
N LYS A 291 3.21 23.24 -5.36
CA LYS A 291 3.56 24.51 -5.99
C LYS A 291 3.23 25.71 -5.11
N ASP A 292 2.06 25.71 -4.50
CA ASP A 292 1.61 26.79 -3.63
C ASP A 292 2.51 26.91 -2.39
N SER A 293 2.82 25.78 -1.74
CA SER A 293 3.74 25.77 -0.60
C SER A 293 5.18 26.14 -0.99
N LEU A 294 5.65 25.75 -2.18
CA LEU A 294 6.96 26.14 -2.69
C LEU A 294 7.07 27.66 -2.93
N ASN A 295 6.03 28.27 -3.51
CA ASN A 295 5.99 29.71 -3.72
C ASN A 295 6.02 30.47 -2.40
N MET A 296 5.22 30.04 -1.42
CA MET A 296 5.24 30.61 -0.06
C MET A 296 6.65 30.54 0.57
N MET A 297 7.36 29.42 0.43
CA MET A 297 8.73 29.28 0.93
C MET A 297 9.71 30.24 0.24
N ARG A 298 9.55 30.47 -1.08
CA ARG A 298 10.38 31.41 -1.84
C ARG A 298 10.13 32.86 -1.43
N GLU A 299 8.86 33.24 -1.29
CA GLU A 299 8.47 34.58 -0.83
C GLU A 299 9.06 34.88 0.56
N HIS A 300 9.01 33.90 1.47
CA HIS A 300 9.60 34.02 2.79
C HIS A 300 11.14 34.18 2.72
N GLN A 301 11.83 33.42 1.87
CA GLN A 301 13.27 33.57 1.66
C GLN A 301 13.63 34.95 1.09
N GLU A 302 12.84 35.47 0.15
CA GLU A 302 13.05 36.82 -0.39
C GLU A 302 12.83 37.91 0.66
N TYR A 303 11.82 37.76 1.51
CA TYR A 303 11.59 38.65 2.65
C TYR A 303 12.81 38.67 3.59
N LEU A 304 13.33 37.50 3.98
CA LEU A 304 14.51 37.41 4.84
C LEU A 304 15.76 38.03 4.21
N LYS A 305 15.96 37.90 2.91
CA LYS A 305 17.05 38.58 2.18
C LYS A 305 16.89 40.10 2.20
N LYS A 306 15.66 40.60 2.07
CA LYS A 306 15.38 42.05 2.14
C LYS A 306 15.59 42.60 3.55
N SER A 307 15.17 41.88 4.60
CA SER A 307 15.34 42.32 5.99
C SER A 307 16.82 42.32 6.41
N THR A 308 17.58 41.30 6.04
CA THR A 308 19.03 41.23 6.32
C THR A 308 19.84 42.32 5.60
N ASN A 309 19.44 42.68 4.38
CA ASN A 309 20.06 43.80 3.66
C ASN A 309 19.75 45.17 4.31
N PHE A 310 18.59 45.32 4.95
CA PHE A 310 18.22 46.54 5.69
C PHE A 310 19.11 46.76 6.93
N ASP A 311 19.40 45.69 7.68
CA ASP A 311 20.28 45.76 8.85
C ASP A 311 21.74 46.09 8.47
N SER A 312 22.19 45.69 7.28
CA SER A 312 23.53 46.03 6.77
C SER A 312 23.67 47.47 6.23
N ALA A 313 22.56 48.14 5.92
CA ALA A 313 22.55 49.52 5.39
C ALA A 313 22.39 50.60 6.47
N GLY A 314 22.11 50.21 7.72
CA GLY A 314 21.84 51.12 8.85
C GLY A 314 22.99 51.38 9.82
N VAL A 315 24.13 50.70 9.68
CA VAL A 315 25.29 50.92 10.54
C VAL A 315 26.22 51.95 9.88
N ASP A 316 26.04 53.24 10.22
CA ASP A 316 27.05 54.26 9.91
C ASP A 316 28.32 53.92 10.71
N PRO A 317 29.46 53.60 10.05
CA PRO A 317 30.71 53.30 10.75
C PRO A 317 31.29 54.48 11.53
N ARG A 318 30.66 55.67 11.46
CA ARG A 318 31.05 56.87 12.23
C ARG A 318 30.38 57.00 13.60
N VAL A 319 29.41 56.17 13.93
CA VAL A 319 28.83 56.18 15.29
C VAL A 319 29.66 55.27 16.19
N ARG A 320 30.68 55.84 16.85
CA ARG A 320 31.38 55.16 17.95
C ARG A 320 30.35 54.82 19.04
N PRO A 321 30.34 53.59 19.58
CA PRO A 321 29.59 53.33 20.80
C PRO A 321 30.16 54.23 21.90
N GLN A 322 29.31 55.07 22.50
CA GLN A 322 29.69 55.76 23.72
C GLN A 322 30.01 54.68 24.76
N LYS A 323 31.26 54.64 25.22
CA LYS A 323 31.65 53.85 26.37
C LYS A 323 30.78 54.29 27.55
N HIS A 324 29.80 53.48 27.93
CA HIS A 324 29.22 53.60 29.27
C HIS A 324 30.36 53.38 30.26
N LYS A 325 30.69 54.44 31.02
CA LYS A 325 31.53 54.32 32.21
C LYS A 325 30.84 53.32 33.13
N ALA A 326 31.55 52.25 33.46
CA ALA A 326 31.19 51.39 34.57
C ALA A 326 31.08 52.28 35.81
N VAL A 327 29.90 52.27 36.45
CA VAL A 327 29.74 52.80 37.79
C VAL A 327 30.43 51.80 38.70
N GLU A 328 31.64 52.15 39.13
CA GLU A 328 32.28 51.51 40.28
C GLU A 328 31.39 51.77 41.50
N ASN A 329 30.96 50.68 42.13
CA ASN A 329 30.24 50.69 43.39
C ASN A 329 31.29 50.74 44.51
N PRO A 330 31.33 51.78 45.37
CA PRO A 330 32.12 51.71 46.58
C PRO A 330 31.28 51.14 47.72
N GLU A 331 31.79 50.05 48.28
CA GLU A 331 31.56 49.41 49.60
C GLU A 331 30.14 49.33 50.18
#